data_AF-A0A519TI48-F1
#
_entry.id   AF-A0A519TI48-F1
#
_cell.length_a   1.000
_cell.length_b   1.000
_cell.length_c   1.000
_cell.angle_alpha   90.00
_cell.angle_beta   90.00
_cell.angle_gamma   90.00
#
_symmetry.space_group_name_H-M   'P 1'
#
loop_
_entity.id
_entity.type
_entity.pdbx_description
1 polymer ?
#
loop_
_entity_poly.entity_id
_entity_poly.type
_entity_poly.pdbx_seq_one_letter_code
_entity_poly.pdbx_strand_id
1 'polypeptide(L)'
;MRLPHLDQLVPLERGEAGLLARAVAVLVRDVTHSQTPVPLVELLTFAPLATLAKTLHQRHQREQLVPVRPGRRPLRPWQLRVRYDQLAALLHHRLALFYCGLSEAENLQLAGIVGKFQQKSLNLSTWIRFG
;
A
#
# COMPACT_ATOMS: atom_id res chain seq x y z
N MET A 1 -10.94 -2.65 -16.19
CA MET A 1 -12.32 -2.30 -15.76
C MET A 1 -12.28 -1.70 -14.36
N ARG A 2 -13.15 -0.72 -14.04
CA ARG A 2 -13.25 -0.13 -12.69
C ARG A 2 -14.36 -0.85 -11.91
N LEU A 3 -14.04 -1.40 -10.74
CA LEU A 3 -14.99 -2.10 -9.87
C LEU A 3 -15.14 -1.31 -8.55
N PRO A 4 -15.81 -0.14 -8.57
CA PRO A 4 -15.83 0.77 -7.43
C PRO A 4 -16.52 0.19 -6.18
N HIS A 5 -17.37 -0.82 -6.34
CA HIS A 5 -18.00 -1.56 -5.25
C HIS A 5 -17.02 -2.49 -4.50
N LEU A 6 -15.85 -2.78 -5.10
CA LEU A 6 -14.78 -3.55 -4.46
C LEU A 6 -13.72 -2.66 -3.80
N ASP A 7 -13.82 -1.33 -3.93
CA ASP A 7 -12.89 -0.41 -3.29
C ASP A 7 -12.92 -0.59 -1.77
N GLN A 8 -11.76 -0.68 -1.15
CA GLN A 8 -11.60 -0.89 0.28
C GLN A 8 -11.15 0.39 0.97
N LEU A 9 -11.68 0.62 2.16
CA LEU A 9 -11.18 1.65 3.08
C LEU A 9 -10.20 1.00 4.05
N VAL A 10 -8.91 1.26 3.87
CA VAL A 10 -7.82 0.76 4.71
C VAL A 10 -7.45 1.85 5.73
N PRO A 11 -7.58 1.59 7.04
CA PRO A 11 -7.13 2.55 8.05
C PRO A 11 -5.60 2.58 8.11
N LEU A 12 -5.03 3.77 8.01
CA LEU A 12 -3.59 4.01 8.18
C LEU A 12 -3.35 5.01 9.31
N GLU A 13 -2.40 4.68 10.17
CA GLU A 13 -1.88 5.59 11.19
C GLU A 13 -0.89 6.58 10.57
N ARG A 14 -0.56 7.62 11.34
CA ARG A 14 0.41 8.63 10.89
C ARG A 14 1.78 7.99 10.68
N GLY A 15 2.44 8.30 9.57
CA GLY A 15 3.73 7.72 9.20
C GLY A 15 3.62 6.43 8.42
N GLU A 16 2.57 5.61 8.63
CA GLU A 16 2.38 4.34 7.90
C GLU A 16 2.26 4.55 6.39
N ALA A 17 1.60 5.63 5.96
CA ALA A 17 1.50 5.98 4.55
C ALA A 17 2.88 6.29 3.93
N GLY A 18 3.76 6.96 4.68
CA GLY A 18 5.12 7.28 4.22
C GLY A 18 5.99 6.04 4.13
N LEU A 19 5.93 5.18 5.14
CA LEU A 19 6.64 3.91 5.18
C LEU A 19 6.24 3.01 3.99
N LEU A 20 4.93 2.85 3.76
CA LEU A 20 4.44 2.08 2.62
C LEU A 20 4.77 2.74 1.28
N ALA A 21 4.70 4.06 1.17
CA ALA A 21 5.09 4.77 -0.05
C ALA A 21 6.55 4.53 -0.43
N ARG A 22 7.45 4.57 0.56
CA ARG A 22 8.89 4.30 0.38
C ARG A 22 9.11 2.87 -0.10
N ALA A 23 8.46 1.89 0.53
CA ALA A 23 8.60 0.50 0.14
C ALA A 23 8.11 0.23 -1.30
N VAL A 24 6.93 0.77 -1.66
CA VAL A 24 6.40 0.62 -3.02
C VAL A 24 7.26 1.36 -4.05
N ALA A 25 7.83 2.53 -3.70
CA ALA A 25 8.69 3.28 -4.60
C ALA A 25 10.00 2.53 -4.91
N VAL A 26 10.61 1.88 -3.92
CA VAL A 26 11.79 1.03 -4.13
C VAL A 26 11.44 -0.14 -5.05
N LEU A 27 10.35 -0.85 -4.77
CA LEU A 27 9.89 -1.94 -5.62
C LEU A 27 9.67 -1.51 -7.08
N VAL A 28 8.96 -0.40 -7.31
CA VAL A 28 8.72 0.12 -8.67
C VAL A 28 10.04 0.51 -9.35
N ARG A 29 10.98 1.08 -8.60
CA ARG A 29 12.31 1.43 -9.12
C ARG A 29 13.09 0.18 -9.52
N ASP A 30 13.14 -0.83 -8.66
CA ASP A 30 13.93 -2.05 -8.91
C ASP A 30 13.43 -2.78 -10.15
N VAL A 31 12.12 -2.83 -10.35
CA VAL A 31 11.57 -3.49 -11.54
C VAL A 31 11.77 -2.66 -12.81
N THR A 32 11.65 -1.32 -12.73
CA THR A 32 11.91 -0.45 -13.89
C THR A 32 13.38 -0.43 -14.32
N HIS A 33 14.31 -0.71 -13.40
CA HIS A 33 15.76 -0.75 -13.67
C HIS A 33 16.30 -2.17 -13.84
N SER A 34 15.44 -3.18 -13.74
CA SER A 34 15.86 -4.56 -13.95
C SER A 34 16.24 -4.77 -15.41
N GLN A 35 17.42 -5.35 -15.63
CA GLN A 35 17.88 -5.76 -16.96
C GLN A 35 17.30 -7.11 -17.37
N THR A 36 16.56 -7.79 -16.47
CA THR A 36 15.92 -9.07 -16.75
C THR A 36 14.52 -8.86 -17.33
N PRO A 37 14.09 -9.72 -18.26
CA PRO A 37 12.72 -9.68 -18.77
C PRO A 37 11.74 -9.94 -17.63
N VAL A 38 10.87 -8.95 -17.38
CA VAL A 38 9.86 -8.99 -16.32
C VAL A 38 8.63 -9.73 -16.85
N PRO A 39 8.09 -10.71 -16.11
CA PRO A 39 6.85 -11.40 -16.50
C PRO A 39 5.69 -10.43 -16.74
N LEU A 40 4.87 -10.70 -17.76
CA LEU A 40 3.72 -9.84 -18.10
C LEU A 40 2.77 -9.61 -16.92
N VAL A 41 2.58 -10.63 -16.07
CA VAL A 41 1.75 -10.52 -14.87
C VAL A 41 2.28 -9.45 -13.92
N GLU A 42 3.59 -9.39 -13.71
CA GLU A 42 4.22 -8.35 -12.88
C GLU A 42 4.05 -6.98 -13.54
N LEU A 43 4.22 -6.88 -14.86
CA LEU A 43 4.03 -5.63 -15.60
C LEU A 43 2.63 -5.03 -15.41
N LEU A 44 1.60 -5.86 -15.41
CA LEU A 44 0.21 -5.44 -15.22
C LEU A 44 -0.07 -4.90 -13.80
N THR A 45 0.76 -5.25 -12.82
CA THR A 45 0.61 -4.79 -11.43
C THR A 45 1.29 -3.44 -11.15
N PHE A 46 2.21 -2.96 -12.00
CA PHE A 46 2.94 -1.72 -11.73
C PHE A 46 2.10 -0.46 -11.85
N ALA A 47 1.25 -0.34 -12.86
CA ALA A 47 0.41 0.85 -12.99
C ALA A 47 -0.51 1.08 -11.77
N PRO A 48 -1.17 0.03 -11.22
CA PRO A 48 -1.85 0.11 -9.93
C PRO A 48 -0.92 0.51 -8.77
N LEU A 49 0.27 -0.10 -8.64
CA LEU A 49 1.23 0.22 -7.59
C LEU A 49 1.75 1.66 -7.66
N ALA A 50 2.11 2.15 -8.84
CA ALA A 50 2.56 3.53 -9.04
C ALA A 50 1.47 4.53 -8.65
N THR A 51 0.21 4.23 -9.00
CA THR A 51 -0.95 5.04 -8.60
C THR A 51 -1.14 5.04 -7.08
N LEU A 52 -0.97 3.88 -6.44
CA LEU A 52 -1.05 3.73 -4.99
C LEU A 52 0.10 4.50 -4.30
N ALA A 53 1.33 4.38 -4.79
CA ALA A 53 2.50 5.10 -4.28
C ALA A 53 2.31 6.62 -4.31
N LYS A 54 1.80 7.15 -5.43
CA LYS A 54 1.46 8.58 -5.55
C LYS A 54 0.44 9.01 -4.48
N THR A 55 -0.59 8.20 -4.26
CA THR A 55 -1.65 8.48 -3.28
C THR A 55 -1.11 8.46 -1.84
N LEU A 56 -0.27 7.47 -1.52
CA LEU A 56 0.41 7.36 -0.23
C LEU A 56 1.38 8.52 0.01
N HIS A 57 2.13 8.93 -1.03
CA HIS A 57 3.06 10.06 -0.94
C HIS A 57 2.33 11.39 -0.69
N GLN A 58 1.25 11.66 -1.43
CA GLN A 58 0.40 12.83 -1.20
C GLN A 58 -0.18 12.84 0.23
N ARG A 59 -0.56 11.67 0.75
CA ARG A 59 -1.02 11.54 2.13
C ARG A 59 0.10 11.87 3.12
N HIS A 60 1.29 11.31 2.93
CA HIS A 60 2.44 11.57 3.79
C HIS A 60 2.82 13.05 3.82
N GLN A 61 2.85 13.72 2.66
CA GLN A 61 3.06 15.17 2.59
C GLN A 61 2.02 15.94 3.42
N ARG A 62 0.73 15.58 3.31
CA ARG A 62 -0.33 16.19 4.14
C ARG A 62 -0.14 15.93 5.64
N GLU A 63 0.39 14.77 6.03
CA GLU A 63 0.71 14.49 7.44
C GLU A 63 1.83 15.37 7.98
N GLN A 64 2.83 15.69 7.15
CA GLN A 64 3.93 16.57 7.54
C GLN A 64 3.46 18.01 7.70
N LEU A 65 2.53 18.46 6.86
CA LEU A 65 1.96 19.82 6.89
C LEU A 65 1.00 20.07 8.07
N VAL A 66 0.45 19.02 8.68
CA VAL A 66 -0.44 19.14 9.84
C VAL A 66 0.32 18.75 11.12
N PRO A 67 0.86 19.72 11.88
CA PRO A 67 1.55 19.42 13.13
C PRO A 67 0.58 18.85 14.16
N VAL A 68 0.99 17.76 14.82
CA VAL A 68 0.24 17.21 15.94
C VAL A 68 0.45 18.13 17.13
N ARG A 69 -0.63 18.78 17.57
CA ARG A 69 -0.58 19.55 18.82
C ARG A 69 -0.39 18.58 19.99
N PRO A 70 0.53 18.86 20.93
CA PRO A 70 0.68 18.04 22.12
C PRO A 70 -0.67 17.89 22.84
N GLY A 71 -1.03 16.67 23.21
CA GLY A 71 -2.29 16.35 23.91
C GLY A 71 -3.51 16.08 23.02
N ARG A 72 -3.46 16.31 21.70
CA ARG A 72 -4.53 15.88 20.78
C ARG A 72 -4.13 14.64 20.00
N ARG A 73 -4.62 13.47 20.41
CA ARG A 73 -4.63 12.29 19.51
C ARG A 73 -5.56 12.61 18.32
N PRO A 74 -5.16 12.36 17.07
CA PRO A 74 -6.08 12.44 15.95
C PRO A 74 -7.26 11.50 16.22
N LEU A 75 -8.47 12.05 16.23
CA LEU A 75 -9.68 11.36 16.72
C LEU A 75 -10.02 10.08 15.95
N ARG A 76 -9.52 9.91 14.71
CA ARG A 76 -9.74 8.71 13.89
C ARG A 76 -8.51 8.41 13.02
N PRO A 77 -8.15 7.13 12.82
CA PRO A 77 -7.18 6.75 11.80
C PRO A 77 -7.71 7.19 10.43
N TRP A 78 -6.81 7.68 9.59
CA TRP A 78 -7.20 8.12 8.25
C TRP A 78 -7.54 6.90 7.40
N GLN A 79 -8.58 6.99 6.58
CA GLN A 79 -8.99 5.88 5.72
C GLN A 79 -8.51 6.11 4.29
N LEU A 80 -7.57 5.27 3.85
CA LEU A 80 -7.14 5.23 2.46
C LEU A 80 -8.17 4.45 1.65
N ARG A 81 -8.77 5.09 0.65
CA ARG A 81 -9.52 4.37 -0.38
C ARG A 81 -8.53 3.69 -1.33
N VAL A 82 -8.52 2.37 -1.31
CA VAL A 82 -7.66 1.51 -2.14
C VAL A 82 -8.56 0.75 -3.09
N ARG A 83 -8.27 0.85 -4.39
CA ARG A 83 -8.98 0.07 -5.40
C ARG A 83 -8.56 -1.39 -5.37
N TYR A 84 -9.42 -2.28 -5.85
CA TYR A 84 -9.13 -3.72 -5.88
C TYR A 84 -7.82 -4.06 -6.61
N ASP A 85 -7.58 -3.45 -7.78
CA ASP A 85 -6.36 -3.65 -8.57
C ASP A 85 -5.09 -3.24 -7.81
N GLN A 86 -5.17 -2.13 -7.05
CA GLN A 86 -4.06 -1.65 -6.22
C GLN A 86 -3.81 -2.58 -5.04
N LEU A 87 -4.88 -3.08 -4.43
CA LEU A 87 -4.83 -3.99 -3.29
C LEU A 87 -4.25 -5.35 -3.70
N ALA A 88 -4.73 -5.92 -4.81
CA ALA A 88 -4.22 -7.16 -5.39
C ALA A 88 -2.75 -7.03 -5.79
N ALA A 89 -2.38 -5.93 -6.46
CA ALA A 89 -1.01 -5.66 -6.85
C ALA A 89 -0.07 -5.55 -5.64
N LEU A 90 -0.49 -4.86 -4.57
CA LEU A 90 0.29 -4.78 -3.33
C LEU A 90 0.52 -6.15 -2.69
N LEU A 91 -0.53 -6.98 -2.63
CA LEU A 91 -0.45 -8.29 -2.00
C LEU A 91 0.32 -9.31 -2.83
N HIS A 92 0.26 -9.20 -4.17
CA HIS A 92 1.10 -9.98 -5.07
C HIS A 92 2.59 -9.75 -4.77
N HIS A 93 2.98 -8.49 -4.53
CA HIS A 93 4.36 -8.09 -4.25
C HIS A 93 4.72 -8.02 -2.76
N ARG A 94 3.91 -8.58 -1.86
CA ARG A 94 4.06 -8.40 -0.42
C ARG A 94 5.45 -8.75 0.12
N LEU A 95 6.08 -9.81 -0.40
CA LEU A 95 7.41 -10.24 0.04
C LEU A 95 8.49 -9.27 -0.43
N ALA A 96 8.35 -8.76 -1.66
CA ALA A 96 9.28 -7.82 -2.26
C ALA A 96 9.33 -6.48 -1.50
N LEU A 97 8.24 -6.08 -0.85
CA LEU A 97 8.16 -4.85 -0.05
C LEU A 97 9.14 -4.82 1.14
N PHE A 98 9.57 -5.96 1.65
CA PHE A 98 10.47 -6.02 2.82
C PHE A 98 11.96 -5.89 2.47
N TYR A 99 12.33 -5.86 1.19
CA TYR A 99 13.72 -5.73 0.74
C TYR A 99 14.23 -4.28 0.67
N CYS A 100 13.47 -3.32 1.21
CA CYS A 100 13.69 -1.88 1.00
C CYS A 100 14.76 -1.22 1.92
N GLY A 101 15.70 -2.00 2.46
CA GLY A 101 16.73 -1.51 3.38
C GLY A 101 16.15 -0.81 4.62
N LEU A 102 15.02 -1.31 5.13
CA LEU A 102 14.36 -0.82 6.33
C LEU A 102 15.01 -1.41 7.58
N SER A 103 14.97 -0.66 8.69
CA SER A 103 15.32 -1.20 10.00
C SER A 103 14.36 -2.32 10.40
N GLU A 104 14.76 -3.17 11.36
CA GLU A 104 13.91 -4.26 11.85
C GLU A 104 12.56 -3.76 12.39
N ALA A 105 12.57 -2.65 13.13
CA ALA A 105 11.36 -2.01 13.64
C ALA A 105 10.44 -1.51 12.52
N GLU A 106 11.01 -0.88 11.48
CA GLU A 106 10.25 -0.45 10.30
C GLU A 106 9.69 -1.64 9.52
N ASN A 107 10.42 -2.75 9.41
CA ASN A 107 9.92 -3.97 8.78
C ASN A 107 8.75 -4.57 9.54
N LEU A 108 8.80 -4.61 10.88
CA LEU A 108 7.68 -5.05 11.71
C LEU A 108 6.46 -4.15 11.54
N GLN A 109 6.66 -2.82 11.50
CA GLN A 109 5.58 -1.87 11.21
C GLN A 109 5.00 -2.08 9.81
N LEU A 110 5.84 -2.26 8.80
CA LEU A 110 5.43 -2.54 7.43
C LEU A 110 4.62 -3.85 7.35
N ALA A 111 5.00 -4.88 8.09
CA ALA A 111 4.25 -6.13 8.19
C ALA A 111 2.85 -5.91 8.78
N GLY A 112 2.75 -5.10 9.83
CA GLY A 112 1.47 -4.67 10.38
C GLY A 112 0.60 -3.94 9.35
N ILE A 113 1.18 -3.01 8.58
CA ILE A 113 0.48 -2.28 7.52
C ILE A 113 0.00 -3.23 6.43
N VAL A 114 0.86 -4.08 5.88
CA VAL A 114 0.52 -5.08 4.86
C VAL A 114 -0.57 -6.03 5.38
N GLY A 115 -0.53 -6.41 6.67
CA GLY A 115 -1.58 -7.17 7.33
C GLY A 115 -2.96 -6.51 7.26
N LYS A 116 -3.05 -5.19 7.40
CA LYS A 116 -4.32 -4.44 7.24
C LYS A 116 -4.86 -4.55 5.82
N PHE A 117 -4.00 -4.47 4.80
CA PHE A 117 -4.40 -4.66 3.40
C PHE A 117 -4.84 -6.10 3.14
N GLN A 118 -4.12 -7.09 3.67
CA GLN A 118 -4.48 -8.50 3.57
C GLN A 118 -5.84 -8.78 4.20
N GLN A 119 -6.12 -8.23 5.38
CA GLN A 119 -7.43 -8.38 6.02
C GLN A 119 -8.56 -7.82 5.15
N LYS A 120 -8.35 -6.66 4.51
CA LYS A 120 -9.34 -6.08 3.59
C LYS A 120 -9.52 -6.91 2.31
N SER A 121 -8.47 -7.59 1.85
CA SER A 121 -8.58 -8.53 0.72
C SER A 121 -9.43 -9.76 1.07
N LEU A 122 -9.29 -10.29 2.28
CA LEU A 122 -10.06 -11.44 2.73
C LEU A 122 -11.55 -11.09 2.91
N ASN A 123 -11.87 -9.85 3.26
CA ASN A 123 -13.26 -9.41 3.30
C ASN A 123 -13.91 -9.31 1.91
N LEU A 124 -13.12 -9.30 0.84
CA LEU A 124 -13.59 -9.31 -0.54
C LEU A 124 -13.81 -10.73 -1.09
N SER A 125 -13.17 -11.76 -0.51
CA SER A 125 -13.36 -13.14 -0.96
C SER A 125 -14.79 -13.64 -0.75
N THR A 126 -15.54 -13.05 0.18
CA THR A 126 -16.97 -13.32 0.37
C THR A 126 -17.84 -12.85 -0.81
N TRP A 127 -17.34 -11.90 -1.61
CA TRP A 127 -18.01 -11.36 -2.80
C TRP A 127 -17.54 -12.02 -4.10
N ILE A 128 -16.38 -12.68 -4.07
CA ILE A 128 -15.83 -13.46 -5.18
C ILE A 128 -16.17 -14.92 -4.92
N ARG A 129 -17.44 -15.31 -5.13
CA ARG A 129 -17.79 -16.73 -5.24
C ARG A 129 -17.25 -17.23 -6.58
N PHE A 130 -16.21 -18.07 -6.54
CA PHE A 130 -15.93 -18.98 -7.64
C PHE A 130 -17.05 -20.04 -7.62
N GLY A 131 -18.05 -19.84 -8.49
CA GLY A 131 -19.03 -20.85 -8.84
C GLY A 131 -18.54 -21.66 -10.02
#